data_AF-A0A8I1TPE9-F1
#
_entry.id   AF-A0A8I1TPE9-F1
#
_cell.length_a   1.000
_cell.length_b   1.000
_cell.length_c   1.000
_cell.angle_alpha   90.00
_cell.angle_beta   90.00
_cell.angle_gamma   90.00
#
_symmetry.space_group_name_H-M   'P 1'
#
loop_
_entity.id
_entity.type
_entity.pdbx_description
1 polymer ?
#
loop_
_entity_poly.entity_id
_entity_poly.type
_entity_poly.pdbx_seq_one_letter_code
_entity_poly.pdbx_strand_id
1 'polypeptide(L)' 'MLNGTDERLQALADEYTAAVNQAVAEDRPDTIERLVAEYPDAALAVLTSAA' A
#
# COMPACT_ATOMS: atom_id res chain seq x y z
N MET A 1 -15.44 2.59 -15.74
CA MET A 1 -14.14 3.26 -15.53
C MET A 1 -14.04 3.52 -14.05
N LEU A 2 -12.98 3.01 -13.42
CA LEU A 2 -12.61 3.39 -12.06
C LEU A 2 -12.32 4.90 -12.06
N ASN A 3 -12.68 5.63 -11.02
CA ASN A 3 -12.33 7.06 -10.96
C ASN A 3 -10.81 7.18 -10.69
N GLY A 4 -10.21 8.37 -10.87
CA GLY A 4 -8.77 8.55 -10.69
C GLY A 4 -8.26 8.23 -9.27
N THR A 5 -9.12 8.25 -8.25
CA THR A 5 -8.79 7.83 -6.88
C THR A 5 -8.74 6.31 -6.77
N ASP A 6 -9.68 5.60 -7.39
CA ASP A 6 -9.72 4.14 -7.40
C ASP A 6 -8.48 3.55 -8.10
N GLU A 7 -8.04 4.14 -9.21
CA GLU A 7 -6.80 3.73 -9.90
C GLU A 7 -5.56 3.93 -9.02
N ARG A 8 -5.51 5.05 -8.27
CA ARG A 8 -4.40 5.33 -7.34
C ARG A 8 -4.40 4.39 -6.14
N LEU A 9 -5.57 4.03 -5.63
CA LEU A 9 -5.69 3.04 -4.55
C LEU A 9 -5.26 1.64 -5.02
N GLN A 10 -5.63 1.26 -6.24
CA GLN A 10 -5.18 0.00 -6.82
C GLN A 10 -3.66 -0.03 -6.98
N ALA A 11 -3.06 1.03 -7.53
CA ALA A 11 -1.61 1.13 -7.66
C ALA A 11 -0.89 1.06 -6.30
N LEU A 12 -1.43 1.72 -5.27
CA LEU A 12 -0.89 1.64 -3.91
C LEU A 12 -0.99 0.22 -3.33
N ALA A 13 -2.12 -0.47 -3.55
CA ALA A 13 -2.29 -1.85 -3.11
C ALA A 13 -1.29 -2.80 -3.79
N ASP A 14 -1.06 -2.62 -5.09
CA ASP A 14 -0.10 -3.42 -5.86
C ASP A 14 1.33 -3.20 -5.34
N GLU A 15 1.71 -1.95 -5.05
CA GLU A 15 3.02 -1.58 -4.49
C GLU A 15 3.26 -2.25 -3.12
N TYR A 16 2.32 -2.10 -2.19
CA TYR A 16 2.46 -2.69 -0.86
C TYR A 16 2.44 -4.22 -0.91
N THR A 17 1.64 -4.81 -1.80
CA THR A 17 1.63 -6.27 -2.02
C THR A 17 3.00 -6.76 -2.50
N ALA A 18 3.61 -6.06 -3.46
CA ALA A 18 4.94 -6.41 -3.94
C ALA A 18 6.00 -6.28 -2.82
N ALA A 19 5.95 -5.21 -2.03
CA ALA A 19 6.87 -4.99 -0.92
C ALA A 19 6.74 -6.05 0.18
N VAL A 20 5.50 -6.43 0.55
CA VAL A 20 5.25 -7.51 1.52
C VAL A 20 5.76 -8.85 0.99
N ASN A 21 5.47 -9.18 -0.27
CA ASN A 21 5.95 -10.43 -0.88
C ASN A 21 7.49 -10.51 -0.88
N GLN A 22 8.16 -9.39 -1.17
CA GLN A 22 9.61 -9.31 -1.07
C GLN A 22 10.09 -9.52 0.36
N ALA A 23 9.49 -8.83 1.34
CA ALA A 23 9.86 -8.98 2.75
C ALA A 23 9.64 -10.41 3.27
N VAL A 24 8.59 -11.10 2.81
CA VAL A 24 8.36 -12.52 3.09
C VAL A 24 9.47 -13.38 2.49
N ALA A 25 9.84 -13.15 1.23
CA ALA A 25 10.90 -13.91 0.57
C ALA A 25 12.28 -13.71 1.22
N GLU A 26 12.51 -12.55 1.83
CA GLU A 26 13.74 -12.20 2.55
C GLU A 26 13.70 -12.55 4.05
N ASP A 27 12.62 -13.17 4.55
CA ASP A 27 12.39 -13.47 5.98
C ASP A 27 12.56 -12.25 6.90
N ARG A 28 11.95 -11.11 6.51
CA ARG A 28 12.01 -9.84 7.24
C ARG A 28 10.67 -9.47 7.88
N PRO A 29 10.29 -10.08 9.02
CA PRO A 29 9.01 -9.85 9.67
C PRO A 29 8.84 -8.41 10.18
N ASP A 30 9.91 -7.76 10.63
CA ASP A 30 9.94 -6.35 11.04
C ASP A 30 9.50 -5.41 9.92
N THR A 31 9.88 -5.74 8.68
CA THR A 31 9.52 -4.98 7.50
C THR A 31 8.05 -5.18 7.12
N ILE A 32 7.53 -6.40 7.28
CA ILE A 32 6.10 -6.69 7.07
C ILE A 32 5.26 -5.92 8.08
N GLU A 33 5.62 -5.97 9.36
CA GLU A 33 4.92 -5.23 10.43
C GLU A 33 4.84 -3.74 10.13
N ARG A 34 5.97 -3.15 9.71
CA ARG A 34 6.02 -1.73 9.32
C ARG A 34 5.12 -1.43 8.12
N LEU A 35 5.18 -2.23 7.05
CA LEU A 35 4.35 -2.03 5.85
C LEU A 35 2.85 -2.13 6.17
N VAL A 36 2.44 -3.09 7.00
CA VAL A 36 1.05 -3.24 7.43
C VAL A 36 0.60 -2.05 8.27
N ALA A 37 1.47 -1.50 9.12
CA ALA A 37 1.18 -0.32 9.92
C ALA A 37 1.07 0.96 9.07
N GLU A 38 1.87 1.10 8.01
CA GLU A 38 1.91 2.31 7.16
C GLU A 38 0.76 2.36 6.11
N TYR A 39 0.26 1.20 5.66
CA TYR A 39 -0.72 1.14 4.56
C TYR A 39 -2.01 1.95 4.79
N PRO A 40 -2.66 1.92 5.98
CA PRO A 40 -3.89 2.68 6.21
C PRO A 40 -3.70 4.19 6.05
N ASP A 41 -2.59 4.73 6.53
CA ASP A 41 -2.27 6.17 6.43
C ASP A 41 -1.95 6.55 4.98
N ALA A 42 -1.22 5.70 4.26
CA ALA A 42 -0.96 5.88 2.84
C ALA A 42 -2.25 5.87 2.00
N ALA A 43 -3.18 4.95 2.29
CA ALA A 43 -4.47 4.88 1.63
C ALA A 43 -5.34 6.12 1.94
N LEU A 44 -5.34 6.58 3.20
CA LEU A 44 -6.03 7.81 3.60
C LEU A 44 -5.47 9.04 2.88
N ALA A 45 -4.14 9.12 2.70
CA ALA A 45 -3.51 10.20 1.95
C ALA A 45 -3.98 10.22 0.48
N VAL A 46 -4.13 9.05 -0.15
CA VAL A 46 -4.69 8.96 -1.52
C VAL A 46 -6.13 9.48 -1.54
N LEU A 47 -6.98 9.02 -0.62
CA LEU A 47 -8.39 9.43 -0.52
C LEU A 47 -8.57 10.93 -0.29
N THR A 48 -7.76 11.51 0.59
CA THR A 48 -7.87 12.94 0.97
C THR A 48 -7.18 13.88 -0.02
N SER A 49 -6.19 13.41 -0.78
CA SER A 49 -5.55 14.20 -1.84
C SER A 49 -6.42 14.43 -3.09
N ALA A 50 -7.56 13.73 -3.17
CA ALA A 50 -8.52 13.84 -4.27
C ALA A 50 -9.72 14.75 -3.94
N ALA A 51 -9.77 15.31 -2.72
CA ALA A 51 -10.77 16.28 -2.27
C ALA A 51 -10.32 17.72 -2.57
#